data_AF-A0A7J5D9W4-F1
#
_entry.id   AF-A0A7J5D9W4-F1
#
_cell.length_a   1.000
_cell.length_b   1.000
_cell.length_c   1.000
_cell.angle_alpha   90.00
_cell.angle_beta   90.00
_cell.angle_gamma   90.00
#
_symmetry.space_group_name_H-M   'P 1'
#
loop_
_entity.id
_entity.type
_entity.pdbx_description
1 polymer ?
#
loop_
_entity_poly.entity_id
_entity_poly.type
_entity_poly.pdbx_seq_one_letter_code
_entity_poly.pdbx_strand_id
1 'polypeptide(L)'
;MPVEITWWGHATCTLEDSGTRVLTDPLFARRLAHLRRRRGAPPPPPAAVADVALVSHLHADHLHLPSLARLAPGTRLLVPRGAPRSVPGLRRLDHLRLTEVAPGDRTRVGDLAVRTVPARHDGRRLPIGPHRSPAVGYVIEGEARTYFAGDTGLFASMAEEVGPVDVALLPVGGWGPYLGEGHLDAGRAAEALAELRPLSAVPVHYGTFWPIGMDAVRPHEFHAPGEEFVRLAAERAPQVAVHLLRQGESVRPEAAR
;
A
#
# COMPACT_ATOMS: atom_id res chain seq x y z
N MET A 1 -14.69 8.70 14.90
CA MET A 1 -13.36 8.74 15.54
C MET A 1 -12.35 8.98 14.43
N PRO A 2 -11.33 9.83 14.63
CA PRO A 2 -10.30 10.02 13.61
C PRO A 2 -9.70 8.68 13.22
N VAL A 3 -9.28 8.55 11.96
CA VAL A 3 -8.72 7.33 11.38
C VAL A 3 -7.60 6.76 12.26
N GLU A 4 -7.59 5.43 12.46
CA GLU A 4 -6.46 4.71 13.06
C GLU A 4 -5.75 3.88 12.00
N ILE A 5 -4.42 3.92 11.98
CA ILE A 5 -3.59 3.23 10.99
C ILE A 5 -2.59 2.33 11.69
N THR A 6 -2.63 1.04 11.40
CA THR A 6 -1.61 0.06 11.83
C THR A 6 -0.75 -0.34 10.64
N TRP A 7 0.58 -0.17 10.72
CA TRP A 7 1.49 -0.64 9.67
C TRP A 7 2.01 -2.03 9.99
N TRP A 8 1.73 -3.02 9.14
CA TRP A 8 2.14 -4.41 9.35
C TRP A 8 3.44 -4.80 8.64
N GLY A 9 4.08 -3.84 7.96
CA GLY A 9 5.23 -4.05 7.11
C GLY A 9 4.85 -4.20 5.64
N HIS A 10 5.82 -3.88 4.78
CA HIS A 10 5.65 -3.77 3.33
C HIS A 10 4.58 -2.72 3.00
N ALA A 11 3.74 -2.95 2.00
CA ALA A 11 2.56 -2.13 1.72
C ALA A 11 1.31 -2.52 2.55
N THR A 12 1.42 -3.47 3.49
CA THR A 12 0.27 -3.94 4.27
C THR A 12 -0.03 -3.02 5.46
N CYS A 13 -1.17 -2.32 5.40
CA CYS A 13 -1.69 -1.49 6.48
C CYS A 13 -3.13 -1.85 6.79
N THR A 14 -3.52 -1.77 8.06
CA THR A 14 -4.94 -1.69 8.45
C THR A 14 -5.29 -0.24 8.69
N LEU A 15 -6.43 0.20 8.16
CA LEU A 15 -7.04 1.49 8.45
C LEU A 15 -8.43 1.26 9.04
N GLU A 16 -8.75 1.97 10.11
CA GLU A 16 -10.08 1.97 10.72
C GLU A 16 -10.62 3.41 10.69
N ASP A 17 -11.64 3.63 9.86
CA ASP A 17 -12.28 4.94 9.65
C ASP A 17 -13.79 4.73 9.50
N SER A 18 -14.60 5.60 10.10
CA SER A 18 -16.06 5.57 9.97
C SER A 18 -16.67 4.19 10.28
N GLY A 19 -16.12 3.52 11.31
CA GLY A 19 -16.51 2.17 11.72
C GLY A 19 -16.20 1.07 10.70
N THR A 20 -15.45 1.36 9.64
CA THR A 20 -15.11 0.45 8.55
C THR A 20 -13.61 0.15 8.55
N ARG A 21 -13.27 -1.13 8.39
CA ARG A 21 -11.89 -1.62 8.42
C ARG A 21 -11.38 -1.94 7.02
N VAL A 22 -10.35 -1.22 6.61
CA VAL A 22 -9.68 -1.36 5.30
C VAL A 22 -8.33 -2.04 5.50
N LEU A 23 -7.98 -2.99 4.61
CA LEU A 23 -6.67 -3.63 4.59
C LEU A 23 -6.01 -3.42 3.22
N THR A 24 -4.81 -2.83 3.18
CA THR A 24 -4.06 -2.61 1.93
C THR A 24 -3.12 -3.78 1.66
N ASP A 25 -2.96 -4.16 0.39
CA ASP A 25 -1.99 -5.14 -0.14
C ASP A 25 -1.62 -6.26 0.85
N PRO A 26 -2.54 -7.19 1.16
CA PRO A 26 -2.35 -8.14 2.26
C PRO A 26 -1.19 -9.12 2.02
N LEU A 27 -0.10 -8.98 2.80
CA LEU A 27 1.07 -9.88 2.73
C LEU A 27 1.42 -10.49 4.10
N PHE A 28 0.80 -11.63 4.38
CA PHE A 28 0.94 -12.35 5.65
C PHE A 28 2.01 -13.45 5.66
N ALA A 29 3.00 -13.34 4.78
CA ALA A 29 4.03 -14.35 4.58
C ALA A 29 5.32 -14.05 5.35
N ARG A 30 6.03 -15.11 5.77
CA ARG A 30 7.44 -15.03 6.22
C ARG A 30 8.44 -15.08 5.06
N ARG A 31 8.04 -15.71 3.96
CA ARG A 31 8.86 -15.92 2.76
C ARG A 31 7.97 -15.80 1.53
N LEU A 32 8.49 -15.14 0.51
CA LEU A 32 7.85 -15.00 -0.79
C LEU A 32 8.91 -15.23 -1.87
N ALA A 33 8.87 -16.38 -2.55
CA ALA A 33 9.91 -16.79 -3.48
C ALA A 33 11.34 -16.64 -2.86
N HIS A 34 12.18 -15.77 -3.44
CA HIS A 34 13.55 -15.51 -2.97
C HIS A 34 13.62 -14.43 -1.87
N LEU A 35 12.50 -13.83 -1.48
CA LEU A 35 12.40 -12.81 -0.44
C LEU A 35 12.09 -13.42 0.91
N ARG A 36 12.70 -12.87 1.96
CA ARG A 36 12.43 -13.22 3.36
C ARG A 36 11.98 -11.99 4.13
N ARG A 37 10.95 -12.12 4.95
CA ARG A 37 10.59 -11.10 5.95
C ARG A 37 11.71 -11.04 6.99
N ARG A 38 12.46 -9.95 7.01
CA ARG A 38 13.64 -9.77 7.87
C ARG A 38 13.32 -9.04 9.17
N ARG A 39 12.29 -8.19 9.19
CA ARG A 39 11.79 -7.50 10.38
C ARG A 39 10.30 -7.71 10.55
N GLY A 40 9.88 -7.59 11.81
CA GLY A 40 8.51 -7.78 12.30
C GLY A 40 7.98 -9.20 12.14
N ALA A 41 6.99 -9.53 12.96
CA ALA A 41 6.23 -10.75 12.77
C ALA A 41 5.31 -10.61 11.56
N PRO A 42 4.95 -11.71 10.87
CA PRO A 42 3.80 -11.69 9.97
C PRO A 42 2.56 -11.19 10.71
N PRO A 43 1.62 -10.54 10.03
CA PRO A 43 0.46 -9.96 10.68
C PRO A 43 -0.37 -11.08 11.34
N PRO A 44 -0.84 -10.85 12.58
CA PRO A 44 -1.53 -11.86 13.36
C PRO A 44 -2.93 -12.13 12.75
N PRO A 45 -3.60 -13.24 13.11
CA PRO A 45 -4.93 -13.56 12.58
C PRO A 45 -5.96 -12.42 12.64
N PRO A 46 -6.04 -11.59 13.72
CA PRO A 46 -6.95 -10.45 13.75
C PRO A 46 -6.71 -9.41 12.65
N ALA A 47 -5.51 -9.31 12.08
CA ALA A 47 -5.22 -8.38 10.97
C ALA A 47 -5.89 -8.81 9.64
N ALA A 48 -6.36 -10.05 9.54
CA ALA A 48 -7.07 -10.56 8.36
C ALA A 48 -8.58 -10.28 8.38
N VAL A 49 -9.10 -9.70 9.46
CA VAL A 49 -10.50 -9.27 9.56
C VAL A 49 -10.58 -7.85 8.99
N ALA A 50 -11.27 -7.68 7.86
CA ALA A 50 -11.48 -6.38 7.23
C ALA A 50 -12.80 -6.40 6.46
N ASP A 51 -13.46 -5.25 6.35
CA ASP A 51 -14.66 -5.08 5.52
C ASP A 51 -14.27 -5.02 4.04
N VAL A 52 -13.13 -4.39 3.74
CA VAL A 52 -12.55 -4.33 2.40
C VAL A 52 -11.04 -4.51 2.42
N ALA A 53 -10.54 -5.31 1.48
CA ALA A 53 -9.14 -5.40 1.13
C ALA A 53 -8.89 -4.71 -0.23
N LEU A 54 -7.85 -3.90 -0.31
CA LEU A 54 -7.43 -3.15 -1.49
C LEU A 54 -6.15 -3.75 -2.06
N VAL A 55 -6.15 -4.12 -3.33
CA VAL A 55 -4.97 -4.58 -4.05
C VAL A 55 -4.55 -3.51 -5.07
N SER A 56 -3.35 -2.97 -4.94
CA SER A 56 -2.83 -1.91 -5.83
C SER A 56 -2.43 -2.43 -7.20
N HIS A 57 -1.79 -3.60 -7.27
CA HIS A 57 -1.31 -4.21 -8.51
C HIS A 57 -1.03 -5.71 -8.34
N LEU A 58 -0.63 -6.39 -9.44
CA LEU A 58 -0.62 -7.85 -9.47
C LEU A 58 0.72 -8.50 -9.10
N HIS A 59 1.75 -7.74 -8.72
CA HIS A 59 3.00 -8.33 -8.24
C HIS A 59 2.78 -9.22 -7.02
N ALA A 60 3.63 -10.24 -6.86
CA ALA A 60 3.38 -11.32 -5.91
C ALA A 60 3.43 -10.88 -4.43
N ASP A 61 4.08 -9.75 -4.16
CA ASP A 61 4.20 -9.10 -2.86
C ASP A 61 3.04 -8.13 -2.54
N HIS A 62 2.18 -7.83 -3.51
CA HIS A 62 0.97 -7.03 -3.31
C HIS A 62 -0.31 -7.86 -3.52
N LEU A 63 -0.25 -8.86 -4.40
CA LEU A 63 -1.30 -9.85 -4.64
C LEU A 63 -0.82 -11.27 -4.31
N HIS A 64 -0.82 -11.57 -3.02
CA HIS A 64 -0.43 -12.87 -2.48
C HIS A 64 -1.66 -13.73 -2.15
N LEU A 65 -2.02 -14.64 -3.05
CA LEU A 65 -3.22 -15.50 -2.92
C LEU A 65 -3.34 -16.22 -1.56
N PRO A 66 -2.28 -16.80 -0.97
CA PRO A 66 -2.39 -17.42 0.36
C PRO A 66 -2.72 -16.44 1.49
N SER A 67 -2.38 -15.16 1.34
CA SER A 67 -2.75 -14.12 2.31
C SER A 67 -4.19 -13.66 2.10
N LEU A 68 -4.62 -13.50 0.84
CA LEU A 68 -6.01 -13.21 0.52
C LEU A 68 -6.95 -14.33 0.99
N ALA A 69 -6.55 -15.59 0.87
CA ALA A 69 -7.32 -16.74 1.36
C ALA A 69 -7.49 -16.80 2.89
N ARG A 70 -6.79 -15.95 3.66
CA ARG A 70 -6.95 -15.84 5.12
C ARG A 70 -7.96 -14.78 5.52
N LEU A 71 -8.46 -13.98 4.59
CA LEU A 71 -9.42 -12.92 4.87
C LEU A 71 -10.76 -13.51 5.32
N ALA A 72 -11.49 -12.75 6.14
CA ALA A 72 -12.78 -13.19 6.64
C ALA A 72 -13.79 -13.41 5.48
N PRO A 73 -14.70 -14.40 5.58
CA PRO A 73 -15.78 -14.55 4.62
C PRO A 73 -16.63 -13.28 4.52
N GLY A 74 -16.99 -12.89 3.30
CA GLY A 74 -17.76 -11.69 3.03
C GLY A 74 -16.93 -10.43 2.83
N THR A 75 -15.63 -10.43 3.18
CA THR A 75 -14.72 -9.30 2.91
C THR A 75 -14.77 -8.94 1.42
N ARG A 76 -14.97 -7.66 1.13
CA ARG A 76 -14.88 -7.13 -0.24
C ARG A 76 -13.42 -7.05 -0.66
N LEU A 77 -13.12 -7.48 -1.88
CA LEU A 77 -11.77 -7.48 -2.42
C LEU A 77 -11.75 -6.61 -3.68
N LEU A 78 -11.17 -5.41 -3.59
CA LEU A 78 -10.96 -4.55 -4.75
C LEU A 78 -9.62 -4.90 -5.40
N VAL A 79 -9.67 -5.24 -6.68
CA VAL A 79 -8.49 -5.61 -7.48
C VAL A 79 -8.47 -4.84 -8.79
N PRO A 80 -7.30 -4.56 -9.37
CA PRO A 80 -7.24 -3.83 -10.63
C PRO A 80 -7.91 -4.63 -11.76
N ARG A 81 -8.51 -3.91 -12.71
CA ARG A 81 -9.21 -4.51 -13.85
C ARG A 81 -8.29 -5.45 -14.62
N GLY A 82 -8.80 -6.64 -14.93
CA GLY A 82 -8.06 -7.75 -15.53
C GLY A 82 -7.46 -8.73 -14.51
N ALA A 83 -7.49 -8.45 -13.21
CA ALA A 83 -6.83 -9.29 -12.20
C ALA A 83 -7.26 -10.78 -12.24
N PRO A 84 -8.55 -11.17 -12.32
CA PRO A 84 -8.93 -12.57 -12.39
C PRO A 84 -8.43 -13.27 -13.66
N ARG A 85 -8.20 -12.53 -14.76
CA ARG A 85 -7.63 -13.10 -16.00
C ARG A 85 -6.15 -13.41 -15.82
N SER A 86 -5.40 -12.46 -15.26
CA SER A 86 -3.95 -12.58 -15.01
C SER A 86 -3.61 -13.47 -13.82
N VAL A 87 -4.51 -13.59 -12.84
CA VAL A 87 -4.37 -14.42 -11.64
C VAL A 87 -5.63 -15.28 -11.46
N PRO A 88 -5.77 -16.39 -12.21
CA PRO A 88 -6.96 -17.25 -12.15
C PRO A 88 -7.29 -17.80 -10.77
N GLY A 89 -6.29 -17.91 -9.89
CA GLY A 89 -6.47 -18.33 -8.50
C GLY A 89 -7.40 -17.42 -7.69
N LEU A 90 -7.59 -16.15 -8.08
CA LEU A 90 -8.58 -15.27 -7.47
C LEU A 90 -10.01 -15.83 -7.57
N ARG A 91 -10.34 -16.57 -8.64
CA ARG A 91 -11.66 -17.19 -8.82
C ARG A 91 -11.94 -18.32 -7.81
N ARG A 92 -10.92 -18.79 -7.10
CA ARG A 92 -11.04 -19.82 -6.05
C ARG A 92 -11.29 -19.21 -4.66
N LEU A 93 -11.29 -17.88 -4.55
CA LEU A 93 -11.58 -17.16 -3.30
C LEU A 93 -13.06 -16.76 -3.26
N ASP A 94 -13.95 -17.74 -3.39
CA ASP A 94 -15.40 -17.59 -3.49
C ASP A 94 -16.07 -17.04 -2.21
N HIS A 95 -15.45 -17.23 -1.05
CA HIS A 95 -15.83 -16.61 0.21
C HIS A 95 -15.61 -15.08 0.23
N LEU A 96 -14.86 -14.52 -0.73
CA LEU A 96 -14.63 -13.07 -0.85
C LEU A 96 -15.52 -12.45 -1.92
N ARG A 97 -15.88 -11.18 -1.73
CA ARG A 97 -16.66 -10.41 -2.73
C ARG A 97 -15.70 -9.61 -3.63
N LEU A 98 -15.21 -10.25 -4.68
CA LEU A 98 -14.28 -9.63 -5.62
C LEU A 98 -14.95 -8.54 -6.47
N THR A 99 -14.29 -7.41 -6.65
CA THR A 99 -14.71 -6.32 -7.55
C THR A 99 -13.49 -5.80 -8.31
N GLU A 100 -13.58 -5.79 -9.64
CA GLU A 100 -12.55 -5.23 -10.50
C GLU A 100 -12.71 -3.70 -10.60
N VAL A 101 -11.64 -2.95 -10.39
CA VAL A 101 -11.63 -1.47 -10.41
C VAL A 101 -10.58 -0.92 -11.38
N ALA A 102 -10.81 0.29 -11.87
CA ALA A 102 -9.90 1.07 -12.69
C ALA A 102 -9.88 2.54 -12.21
N PRO A 103 -8.84 3.33 -12.55
CA PRO A 103 -8.82 4.75 -12.22
C PRO A 103 -10.11 5.48 -12.64
N GLY A 104 -10.66 6.28 -11.73
CA GLY A 104 -11.95 6.95 -11.88
C GLY A 104 -13.14 6.20 -11.27
N ASP A 105 -13.02 4.90 -10.99
CA ASP A 105 -14.08 4.14 -10.32
C ASP A 105 -14.23 4.59 -8.86
N ARG A 106 -15.48 4.55 -8.36
CA ARG A 106 -15.82 4.86 -6.96
C ARG A 106 -16.70 3.74 -6.38
N THR A 107 -16.26 3.16 -5.26
CA THR A 107 -16.94 2.03 -4.60
C THR A 107 -17.30 2.41 -3.17
N ARG A 108 -18.55 2.18 -2.75
CA ARG A 108 -18.96 2.35 -1.35
C ARG A 108 -18.75 1.08 -0.54
N VAL A 109 -18.17 1.19 0.66
CA VAL A 109 -18.01 0.10 1.63
C VAL A 109 -18.34 0.64 3.01
N GLY A 110 -19.43 0.16 3.62
CA GLY A 110 -19.96 0.80 4.83
C GLY A 110 -20.22 2.28 4.56
N ASP A 111 -19.70 3.13 5.44
CA ASP A 111 -19.77 4.59 5.32
C ASP A 111 -18.60 5.20 4.54
N LEU A 112 -17.64 4.38 4.08
CA LEU A 112 -16.52 4.84 3.26
C LEU A 112 -16.87 4.89 1.77
N ALA A 113 -16.36 5.92 1.09
CA ALA A 113 -16.22 5.93 -0.36
C ALA A 113 -14.76 5.72 -0.76
N VAL A 114 -14.49 4.65 -1.52
CA VAL A 114 -13.16 4.32 -2.02
C VAL A 114 -13.09 4.71 -3.50
N ARG A 115 -12.27 5.71 -3.81
CA ARG A 115 -11.97 6.13 -5.18
C ARG A 115 -10.68 5.52 -5.65
N THR A 116 -10.69 4.91 -6.84
CA THR A 116 -9.49 4.36 -7.47
C THR A 116 -8.80 5.45 -8.29
N VAL A 117 -7.50 5.64 -8.09
CA VAL A 117 -6.69 6.67 -8.76
C VAL A 117 -5.54 6.04 -9.55
N PRO A 118 -5.00 6.73 -10.57
CA PRO A 118 -3.88 6.22 -11.35
C PRO A 118 -2.63 6.01 -10.50
N ALA A 119 -1.85 4.96 -10.81
CA ALA A 119 -0.48 4.79 -10.37
C ALA A 119 0.42 4.52 -11.59
N ARG A 120 1.63 5.08 -11.60
CA ARG A 120 2.63 4.85 -12.65
C ARG A 120 3.57 3.72 -12.25
N HIS A 121 3.10 2.50 -12.42
CA HIS A 121 3.88 1.30 -12.14
C HIS A 121 3.46 0.16 -13.08
N ASP A 122 4.33 -0.83 -13.26
CA ASP A 122 3.99 -2.02 -14.05
C ASP A 122 3.10 -2.95 -13.24
N GLY A 123 1.79 -2.92 -13.52
CA GLY A 123 0.82 -3.69 -12.76
C GLY A 123 0.74 -5.19 -13.09
N ARG A 124 1.66 -5.73 -13.90
CA ARG A 124 1.57 -7.10 -14.43
C ARG A 124 1.78 -8.20 -13.39
N ARG A 125 1.35 -9.41 -13.73
CA ARG A 125 1.70 -10.64 -13.00
C ARG A 125 2.77 -11.42 -13.75
N LEU A 126 4.02 -11.33 -13.33
CA LEU A 126 5.06 -12.26 -13.83
C LEU A 126 4.84 -13.68 -13.27
N PRO A 127 5.16 -14.76 -14.04
CA PRO A 127 5.70 -14.78 -15.41
C PRO A 127 4.62 -14.89 -16.50
N ILE A 128 3.34 -14.75 -16.14
CA ILE A 128 2.23 -14.88 -17.08
C ILE A 128 2.37 -13.74 -18.11
N GLY A 129 2.21 -14.08 -19.40
CA GLY A 129 2.52 -13.22 -20.57
C GLY A 129 1.82 -11.84 -20.57
N PRO A 130 1.87 -11.06 -21.66
CA PRO A 130 1.52 -9.64 -21.67
C PRO A 130 0.01 -9.36 -21.45
N HIS A 131 -0.48 -9.58 -20.23
CA HIS A 131 -1.75 -9.08 -19.75
C HIS A 131 -1.47 -7.81 -18.95
N ARG A 132 -1.75 -6.65 -19.57
CA ARG A 132 -1.66 -5.36 -18.89
C ARG A 132 -2.87 -5.22 -17.95
N SER A 133 -2.62 -5.31 -16.66
CA SER A 133 -3.52 -4.82 -15.61
C SER A 133 -2.91 -3.53 -15.07
N PRO A 134 -3.70 -2.47 -14.82
CA PRO A 134 -3.13 -1.22 -14.33
C PRO A 134 -2.62 -1.41 -12.89
N ALA A 135 -1.56 -0.69 -12.54
CA ALA A 135 -1.33 -0.35 -11.14
C ALA A 135 -2.27 0.80 -10.77
N VAL A 136 -2.81 0.78 -9.56
CA VAL A 136 -3.71 1.82 -9.04
C VAL A 136 -3.37 2.18 -7.61
N GLY A 137 -3.68 3.43 -7.26
CA GLY A 137 -3.80 3.88 -5.87
C GLY A 137 -5.27 3.97 -5.46
N TYR A 138 -5.50 4.29 -4.19
CA TYR A 138 -6.84 4.45 -3.63
C TYR A 138 -6.91 5.69 -2.73
N VAL A 139 -7.97 6.47 -2.88
CA VAL A 139 -8.36 7.50 -1.90
C VAL A 139 -9.57 6.98 -1.14
N ILE A 140 -9.38 6.74 0.15
CA ILE A 140 -10.41 6.28 1.08
C ILE A 140 -11.00 7.51 1.76
N GLU A 141 -12.27 7.79 1.49
CA GLU A 141 -13.00 8.95 2.00
C GLU A 141 -13.98 8.51 3.09
N GLY A 142 -13.67 8.83 4.35
CA GLY A 142 -14.51 8.65 5.53
C GLY A 142 -14.57 9.93 6.36
N GLU A 143 -14.34 9.83 7.67
CA GLU A 143 -14.07 10.98 8.54
C GLU A 143 -12.72 11.61 8.18
N ALA A 144 -11.76 10.82 7.70
CA ALA A 144 -10.53 11.29 7.09
C ALA A 144 -10.47 10.92 5.60
N ARG A 145 -9.62 11.62 4.84
CA ARG A 145 -9.28 11.27 3.46
C ARG A 145 -7.88 10.68 3.42
N THR A 146 -7.79 9.36 3.33
CA THR A 146 -6.49 8.66 3.29
C THR A 146 -6.15 8.23 1.88
N TYR A 147 -4.99 8.66 1.38
CA TYR A 147 -4.41 8.17 0.13
C TYR A 147 -3.51 6.96 0.39
N PHE A 148 -3.85 5.82 -0.19
CA PHE A 148 -2.95 4.68 -0.32
C PHE A 148 -2.40 4.63 -1.75
N ALA A 149 -1.10 4.91 -1.91
CA ALA A 149 -0.50 5.04 -3.23
C ALA A 149 -0.34 3.72 -4.00
N GLY A 150 -0.23 2.59 -3.29
CA GLY A 150 0.36 1.38 -3.88
C GLY A 150 1.80 1.64 -4.33
N ASP A 151 2.31 0.78 -5.21
CA ASP A 151 3.56 1.08 -5.92
C ASP A 151 3.28 2.01 -7.10
N THR A 152 4.02 3.10 -7.14
CA THR A 152 3.94 4.11 -8.20
C THR A 152 5.28 4.82 -8.32
N GLY A 153 5.61 5.32 -9.51
CA GLY A 153 6.57 6.41 -9.66
C GLY A 153 5.90 7.77 -9.52
N LEU A 154 6.69 8.84 -9.43
CA LEU A 154 6.18 10.22 -9.46
C LEU A 154 5.67 10.57 -10.88
N PHE A 155 4.56 11.30 -10.97
CA PHE A 155 3.99 11.78 -12.22
C PHE A 155 3.30 13.14 -12.03
N ALA A 156 3.34 13.97 -13.07
CA ALA A 156 2.99 15.39 -12.97
C ALA A 156 1.54 15.67 -12.51
N SER A 157 0.58 14.80 -12.86
CA SER A 157 -0.81 14.94 -12.44
C SER A 157 -1.13 14.24 -11.12
N MET A 158 -0.15 13.72 -10.37
CA MET A 158 -0.40 12.93 -9.16
C MET A 158 -1.25 13.69 -8.13
N ALA A 159 -0.88 14.93 -7.79
CA ALA A 159 -1.64 15.71 -6.81
C ALA A 159 -3.04 16.08 -7.31
N GLU A 160 -3.22 16.31 -8.61
CA GLU A 160 -4.53 16.59 -9.22
C GLU A 160 -5.44 15.36 -9.18
N GLU A 161 -4.92 14.21 -9.57
CA GLU A 161 -5.64 12.93 -9.60
C GLU A 161 -5.96 12.42 -8.19
N VAL A 162 -5.05 12.60 -7.23
CA VAL A 162 -5.29 12.23 -5.83
C VAL A 162 -6.24 13.22 -5.16
N GLY A 163 -6.15 14.52 -5.48
CA GLY A 163 -6.93 15.55 -4.84
C GLY A 163 -6.55 15.76 -3.36
N PRO A 164 -7.32 16.58 -2.62
CA PRO A 164 -7.01 16.89 -1.23
C PRO A 164 -7.20 15.67 -0.33
N VAL A 165 -6.16 15.35 0.44
CA VAL A 165 -6.12 14.23 1.39
C VAL A 165 -5.52 14.66 2.71
N ASP A 166 -5.97 14.04 3.80
CA ASP A 166 -5.50 14.30 5.15
C ASP A 166 -4.26 13.47 5.47
N VAL A 167 -4.25 12.22 5.00
CA VAL A 167 -3.19 11.25 5.29
C VAL A 167 -2.69 10.63 3.99
N ALA A 168 -1.37 10.49 3.84
CA ALA A 168 -0.76 9.79 2.72
C ALA A 168 0.07 8.58 3.19
N LEU A 169 -0.24 7.39 2.64
CA LEU A 169 0.57 6.18 2.75
C LEU A 169 1.43 6.06 1.48
N LEU A 170 2.71 6.43 1.59
CA LEU A 170 3.60 6.51 0.43
C LEU A 170 4.67 5.42 0.47
N PRO A 171 4.90 4.66 -0.62
CA PRO A 171 6.06 3.81 -0.71
C PRO A 171 7.32 4.68 -0.70
N VAL A 172 8.30 4.32 0.12
CA VAL A 172 9.58 5.05 0.20
C VAL A 172 10.78 4.20 -0.18
N GLY A 173 10.54 2.94 -0.54
CA GLY A 173 11.54 1.97 -0.90
C GLY A 173 10.89 0.74 -1.51
N GLY A 174 11.58 -0.40 -1.41
CA GLY A 174 11.11 -1.68 -1.92
C GLY A 174 11.97 -2.82 -1.38
N TRP A 175 11.95 -3.95 -2.07
CA TRP A 175 12.84 -5.08 -1.80
C TRP A 175 13.93 -5.16 -2.87
N GLY A 176 15.19 -5.21 -2.44
CA GLY A 176 16.33 -5.32 -3.35
C GLY A 176 17.05 -3.99 -3.63
N PRO A 177 18.18 -4.05 -4.35
CA PRO A 177 19.13 -2.94 -4.47
C PRO A 177 18.76 -1.91 -5.54
N TYR A 178 17.78 -2.22 -6.38
CA TYR A 178 17.36 -1.37 -7.48
C TYR A 178 15.84 -1.31 -7.51
N LEU A 179 15.30 -0.11 -7.27
CA LEU A 179 13.88 0.19 -7.38
C LEU A 179 13.47 0.35 -8.85
N GLY A 180 14.27 1.04 -9.66
CA GLY A 180 13.99 1.26 -11.07
C GLY A 180 12.87 2.26 -11.35
N GLU A 181 12.53 2.39 -12.63
CA GLU A 181 11.47 3.29 -13.08
C GLU A 181 10.10 2.82 -12.60
N GLY A 182 9.20 3.75 -12.28
CA GLY A 182 7.86 3.42 -11.81
C GLY A 182 7.75 3.09 -10.32
N HIS A 183 8.75 3.48 -9.52
CA HIS A 183 8.71 3.43 -8.06
C HIS A 183 9.10 4.80 -7.46
N LEU A 184 8.62 5.07 -6.24
CA LEU A 184 9.12 6.15 -5.39
C LEU A 184 10.23 5.58 -4.50
N ASP A 185 11.35 6.29 -4.46
CA ASP A 185 12.31 6.19 -3.37
C ASP A 185 11.99 7.26 -2.30
N ALA A 186 12.76 7.31 -1.22
CA ALA A 186 12.56 8.30 -0.15
C ALA A 186 12.55 9.76 -0.65
N GLY A 187 13.40 10.10 -1.63
CA GLY A 187 13.48 11.47 -2.15
C GLY A 187 12.30 11.83 -3.04
N ARG A 188 11.92 10.94 -3.96
CA ARG A 188 10.74 11.14 -4.82
C ARG A 188 9.44 11.06 -4.03
N ALA A 189 9.39 10.28 -2.96
CA ALA A 189 8.26 10.27 -2.04
C ALA A 189 8.15 11.60 -1.28
N ALA A 190 9.26 12.20 -0.85
CA ALA A 190 9.25 13.53 -0.24
C ALA A 190 8.83 14.62 -1.25
N GLU A 191 9.18 14.48 -2.52
CA GLU A 191 8.65 15.31 -3.62
C GLU A 191 7.13 15.17 -3.78
N ALA A 192 6.65 13.92 -3.89
CA ALA A 192 5.22 13.63 -3.95
C ALA A 192 4.47 14.24 -2.74
N LEU A 193 5.07 14.12 -1.54
CA LEU A 193 4.50 14.65 -0.31
C LEU A 193 4.32 16.17 -0.35
N ALA A 194 5.30 16.90 -0.86
CA ALA A 194 5.25 18.35 -0.99
C ALA A 194 4.19 18.83 -2.02
N GLU A 195 3.91 18.01 -3.04
CA GLU A 195 2.83 18.27 -4.01
C GLU A 195 1.44 17.94 -3.43
N LEU A 196 1.32 16.79 -2.74
CA LEU A 196 0.07 16.31 -2.15
C LEU A 196 -0.39 17.13 -0.93
N ARG A 197 0.56 17.63 -0.14
CA ARG A 197 0.33 18.45 1.07
C ARG A 197 -0.69 17.87 2.06
N PRO A 198 -0.59 16.58 2.46
CA PRO A 198 -1.44 16.04 3.51
C PRO A 198 -1.08 16.65 4.86
N LEU A 199 -1.92 16.43 5.88
CA LEU A 199 -1.58 16.78 7.26
C LEU A 199 -0.58 15.77 7.86
N SER A 200 -0.77 14.50 7.52
CA SER A 200 0.05 13.39 8.01
C SER A 200 0.53 12.47 6.90
N ALA A 201 1.67 11.82 7.13
CA ALA A 201 2.20 10.79 6.22
C ALA A 201 2.72 9.58 6.99
N VAL A 202 2.53 8.39 6.41
CA VAL A 202 3.11 7.14 6.89
C VAL A 202 3.92 6.52 5.75
N PRO A 203 5.25 6.41 5.87
CA PRO A 203 6.06 5.70 4.89
C PRO A 203 5.75 4.20 4.92
N VAL A 204 5.63 3.57 3.75
CA VAL A 204 5.37 2.13 3.58
C VAL A 204 6.32 1.51 2.55
N HIS A 205 6.17 0.20 2.30
CA HIS A 205 6.90 -0.54 1.26
C HIS A 205 8.43 -0.66 1.48
N TYR A 206 8.91 -0.47 2.71
CA TYR A 206 10.33 -0.61 3.05
C TYR A 206 10.54 -1.54 4.27
N GLY A 207 11.79 -1.90 4.53
CA GLY A 207 12.23 -2.45 5.83
C GLY A 207 11.57 -3.77 6.24
N THR A 208 10.94 -4.49 5.31
CA THR A 208 10.17 -5.71 5.59
C THR A 208 10.72 -6.95 4.90
N PHE A 209 10.77 -6.97 3.57
CA PHE A 209 11.29 -8.10 2.79
C PHE A 209 12.67 -7.78 2.20
N TRP A 210 13.58 -8.74 2.25
CA TRP A 210 14.90 -8.64 1.63
C TRP A 210 15.26 -9.94 0.89
N PRO A 211 15.95 -9.87 -0.25
CA PRO A 211 16.44 -11.06 -0.95
C PRO A 211 17.38 -11.91 -0.07
N ILE A 212 17.15 -13.22 -0.06
CA ILE A 212 17.99 -14.17 0.67
C ILE A 212 19.44 -14.05 0.17
N GLY A 213 20.39 -13.89 1.11
CA GLY A 213 21.82 -13.76 0.80
C GLY A 213 22.32 -12.33 0.61
N MET A 214 21.43 -11.36 0.39
CA MET A 214 21.82 -9.94 0.25
C MET A 214 22.12 -9.23 1.57
N ASP A 215 21.80 -9.86 2.71
CA ASP A 215 22.13 -9.36 4.05
C ASP A 215 23.65 -9.14 4.22
N ALA A 216 24.48 -9.97 3.59
CA ALA A 216 25.94 -9.90 3.67
C ALA A 216 26.57 -8.85 2.75
N VAL A 217 25.80 -8.31 1.80
CA VAL A 217 26.34 -7.48 0.71
C VAL A 217 25.88 -6.04 0.81
N ARG A 218 24.60 -5.79 1.13
CA ARG A 218 24.02 -4.43 1.17
C ARG A 218 22.97 -4.26 2.28
N PRO A 219 23.36 -4.33 3.56
CA PRO A 219 22.39 -4.26 4.68
C PRO A 219 21.74 -2.88 4.84
N HIS A 220 22.39 -1.79 4.40
CA HIS A 220 21.90 -0.42 4.61
C HIS A 220 20.71 -0.05 3.71
N GLU A 221 20.67 -0.56 2.48
CA GLU A 221 19.58 -0.32 1.53
C GLU A 221 18.22 -0.86 2.04
N PHE A 222 18.26 -1.80 2.98
CA PHE A 222 17.05 -2.35 3.60
C PHE A 222 16.45 -1.44 4.69
N HIS A 223 17.26 -0.66 5.40
CA HIS A 223 16.85 0.09 6.60
C HIS A 223 16.68 1.59 6.37
N ALA A 224 17.57 2.19 5.58
CA ALA A 224 17.64 3.63 5.38
C ALA A 224 16.37 4.30 4.81
N PRO A 225 15.54 3.66 3.95
CA PRO A 225 14.49 4.39 3.24
C PRO A 225 13.48 5.16 4.13
N GLY A 226 13.08 4.58 5.26
CA GLY A 226 12.12 5.23 6.17
C GLY A 226 12.72 6.46 6.87
N GLU A 227 13.93 6.33 7.41
CA GLU A 227 14.62 7.43 8.09
C GLU A 227 15.00 8.55 7.11
N GLU A 228 15.43 8.17 5.91
CA GLU A 228 15.76 9.12 4.85
C GLU A 228 14.53 9.88 4.36
N PHE A 229 13.38 9.21 4.27
CA PHE A 229 12.12 9.89 3.95
C PHE A 229 11.73 10.90 5.03
N VAL A 230 11.86 10.56 6.32
CA VAL A 230 11.60 11.51 7.41
C VAL A 230 12.49 12.75 7.29
N ARG A 231 13.79 12.54 7.05
CA ARG A 231 14.76 13.65 6.87
C ARG A 231 14.39 14.55 5.69
N LEU A 232 14.13 13.96 4.52
CA LEU A 232 13.81 14.70 3.30
C LEU A 232 12.43 15.36 3.35
N ALA A 233 11.45 14.73 4.00
CA ALA A 233 10.13 15.31 4.25
C ALA A 233 10.22 16.54 5.15
N ALA A 234 11.06 16.53 6.19
CA ALA A 234 11.28 17.69 7.05
C ALA A 234 11.87 18.89 6.28
N GLU A 235 12.64 18.64 5.23
CA GLU A 235 13.19 19.69 4.37
C GLU A 235 12.17 20.21 3.34
N ARG A 236 11.41 19.32 2.71
CA ARG A 236 10.54 19.66 1.56
C ARG A 236 9.09 19.97 1.93
N ALA A 237 8.60 19.42 3.04
CA ALA A 237 7.22 19.54 3.51
C ALA A 237 7.19 19.61 5.05
N PRO A 238 7.85 20.61 5.68
CA PRO A 238 8.02 20.72 7.13
C PRO A 238 6.71 20.80 7.94
N GLN A 239 5.60 21.16 7.28
CA GLN A 239 4.27 21.23 7.87
C GLN A 239 3.58 19.86 8.00
N VAL A 240 4.11 18.80 7.37
CA VAL A 240 3.49 17.48 7.37
C VAL A 240 4.03 16.64 8.51
N ALA A 241 3.15 16.09 9.34
CA ALA A 241 3.51 15.16 10.40
C ALA A 241 3.84 13.77 9.82
N VAL A 242 5.12 13.38 9.82
CA VAL A 242 5.54 12.05 9.37
C VAL A 242 5.58 11.06 10.54
N HIS A 243 4.85 9.96 10.43
CA HIS A 243 4.76 8.92 11.44
C HIS A 243 5.58 7.68 11.03
N LEU A 244 6.80 7.57 11.54
CA LEU A 244 7.69 6.44 11.28
C LEU A 244 7.35 5.26 12.22
N LEU A 245 6.43 4.40 11.79
CA LEU A 245 5.93 3.29 12.61
C LEU A 245 6.88 2.08 12.62
N ARG A 246 6.85 1.30 13.69
CA ARG A 246 7.34 -0.08 13.72
C ARG A 246 6.26 -1.02 13.18
N GLN A 247 6.66 -2.20 12.69
CA GLN A 247 5.68 -3.19 12.22
C GLN A 247 4.81 -3.69 13.39
N GLY A 248 3.49 -3.53 13.25
CA GLY A 248 2.46 -3.79 14.25
C GLY A 248 2.11 -2.57 15.11
N GLU A 249 2.81 -1.45 14.95
CA GLU A 249 2.49 -0.20 15.64
C GLU A 249 1.34 0.53 14.95
N SER A 250 0.54 1.23 15.77
CA SER A 250 -0.63 1.99 15.31
C SER A 250 -0.48 3.47 15.66
N VAL A 251 -1.08 4.32 14.84
CA VAL A 251 -1.15 5.77 15.03
C VAL A 251 -2.53 6.29 14.67
N ARG A 252 -2.95 7.36 15.34
CA ARG A 252 -4.11 8.16 14.96
C ARG A 252 -3.58 9.50 14.41
N PRO A 253 -3.35 9.60 13.10
CA PRO A 253 -2.76 10.78 12.50
C PRO A 253 -3.70 11.99 12.61
N GLU A 254 -3.14 13.18 12.40
CA GLU A 254 -3.94 14.38 12.26
C GLU A 254 -4.76 14.33 10.96
N ALA A 255 -6.04 14.67 11.04
CA ALA A 255 -6.94 14.76 9.92
C ALA A 255 -7.83 16.00 10.06
N ALA A 256 -8.21 16.63 8.95
CA ALA A 256 -9.15 17.73 8.97
C ALA A 256 -10.50 17.23 9.52
N ARG A 257 -11.14 18.04 10.38
CA ARG A 257 -12.47 17.75 10.90
C ARG A 257 -13.57 18.06 9.89
#